data_AF-A0A0E0USX6-F1
#
_entry.id   AF-A0A0E0USX6-F1
#
_cell.length_a   1.000
_cell.length_b   1.000
_cell.length_c   1.000
_cell.angle_alpha   90.00
_cell.angle_beta   90.00
_cell.angle_gamma   90.00
#
_symmetry.space_group_name_H-M   'P 1'
#
loop_
_entity.id
_entity.type
_entity.pdbx_description
1 polymer ?
#
loop_
_entity_poly.entity_id
_entity_poly.type
_entity_poly.pdbx_seq_one_letter_code
_entity_poly.pdbx_strand_id
1 'polypeptide(L)' 'MLNKNIITEDDFEKEANFCYMKKAARQKVLQAYDLRMKETIKHRDLGRNVSYRHLIRLECYKLVKHLMNDKEYEAFKIWW' A
#
# COMPACT_ATOMS: atom_id res chain seq x y z
N MET A 1 -5.58 6.22 9.71
CA MET A 1 -6.87 6.76 9.22
C MET A 1 -7.90 6.76 10.33
N LEU A 2 -8.17 5.60 10.94
CA LEU A 2 -9.08 5.46 12.09
C LEU A 2 -8.61 6.28 13.30
N ASN A 3 -7.36 6.11 13.74
CA ASN A 3 -6.78 6.92 14.84
C ASN A 3 -6.66 8.42 14.52
N LYS A 4 -6.86 8.82 13.26
CA LYS A 4 -6.88 10.24 12.84
C LYS A 4 -8.31 10.75 12.63
N ASN A 5 -9.33 9.97 12.98
CA ASN A 5 -10.75 10.25 12.77
C ASN A 5 -11.11 10.67 11.33
N ILE A 6 -10.38 10.16 10.32
CA ILE A 6 -10.64 10.46 8.90
C ILE A 6 -11.85 9.67 8.40
N ILE A 7 -12.07 8.48 8.98
CA ILE A 7 -13.20 7.60 8.72
C ILE A 7 -13.79 7.20 10.06
N THR A 8 -15.10 7.36 10.22
CA THR A 8 -15.85 7.00 11.43
C THR A 8 -16.93 5.97 11.13
N GLU A 9 -17.69 5.54 12.13
CA GLU A 9 -18.83 4.62 11.91
C GLU A 9 -19.89 5.23 10.99
N ASP A 10 -20.08 6.56 11.03
CA ASP A 10 -21.04 7.30 10.21
C ASP A 10 -20.71 7.27 8.71
N ASP A 11 -19.47 6.95 8.35
CA ASP A 11 -19.00 6.80 6.98
C ASP A 11 -19.42 5.44 6.36
N PHE A 12 -20.11 4.59 7.14
CA PHE A 12 -20.63 3.29 6.71
C PHE A 12 -22.15 3.21 6.80
N GLU A 13 -22.74 2.43 5.91
CA GLU A 13 -24.17 2.08 5.87
C GLU A 13 -24.31 0.58 6.12
N LYS A 14 -25.19 0.24 7.05
CA LYS A 14 -25.53 -1.16 7.36
C LYS A 14 -26.91 -1.44 6.76
N GLU A 15 -26.95 -1.86 5.50
CA GLU A 15 -28.18 -2.36 4.90
C GLU A 15 -28.22 -3.88 4.94
N ALA A 16 -29.25 -4.38 5.63
CA ALA A 16 -29.83 -5.72 5.69
C ALA A 16 -28.94 -6.94 5.96
N ASN A 17 -27.63 -6.95 5.67
CA ASN A 17 -26.66 -8.00 6.05
C ASN A 17 -25.18 -7.60 5.80
N PHE A 18 -24.92 -6.41 5.26
CA PHE A 18 -23.57 -6.02 4.84
C PHE A 18 -23.23 -4.59 5.28
N CYS A 19 -21.94 -4.35 5.53
CA CYS A 19 -21.39 -3.04 5.85
C CYS A 19 -20.81 -2.44 4.56
N TYR A 20 -21.48 -1.41 4.04
CA TYR A 20 -21.03 -0.70 2.86
C TYR A 20 -20.41 0.63 3.25
N MET A 21 -19.29 0.98 2.62
CA MET A 21 -18.67 2.28 2.79
C MET A 21 -19.35 3.31 1.88
N LYS A 22 -19.80 4.44 2.44
CA LYS A 22 -20.41 5.53 1.67
C LYS A 22 -19.46 6.06 0.60
N LYS A 23 -19.99 6.62 -0.49
CA LYS A 23 -19.18 7.15 -1.60
C LYS A 23 -18.13 8.18 -1.15
N ALA A 24 -18.50 9.07 -0.22
CA ALA A 24 -17.59 10.08 0.34
C ALA A 24 -16.42 9.43 1.09
N ALA A 25 -16.69 8.44 1.93
CA ALA A 25 -15.67 7.69 2.66
C ALA A 25 -14.73 6.92 1.72
N ARG A 26 -15.28 6.29 0.67
CA ARG A 26 -14.46 5.62 -0.37
C ARG A 26 -13.48 6.59 -1.04
N GLN A 27 -13.90 7.81 -1.33
CA GLN A 27 -13.01 8.84 -1.90
C GLN A 27 -11.90 9.23 -0.92
N LYS A 28 -12.21 9.42 0.37
CA LYS A 28 -11.18 9.70 1.40
C LYS A 28 -10.15 8.57 1.48
N VAL A 29 -10.60 7.31 1.48
CA VAL A 29 -9.70 6.13 1.47
C VAL A 29 -8.80 6.15 0.25
N LEU A 30 -9.38 6.32 -0.95
CA LEU A 30 -8.64 6.31 -2.21
C LEU A 30 -7.58 7.42 -2.26
N GLN A 31 -7.94 8.64 -1.84
CA GLN A 31 -7.01 9.76 -1.82
C GLN A 31 -5.81 9.47 -0.91
N ALA A 32 -6.05 9.03 0.32
CA ALA A 32 -4.95 8.81 1.25
C ALA A 32 -4.19 7.51 0.97
N TYR A 33 -4.78 6.53 0.27
CA TYR A 33 -4.04 5.43 -0.35
C TYR A 33 -3.09 5.93 -1.46
N ASP A 34 -3.56 6.80 -2.36
CA ASP A 34 -2.71 7.35 -3.42
C ASP A 34 -1.57 8.22 -2.86
N LEU A 35 -1.83 9.03 -1.84
CA LEU A 35 -0.80 9.75 -1.08
C LEU A 35 0.23 8.79 -0.47
N ARG A 36 -0.24 7.73 0.19
CA ARG A 36 0.63 6.70 0.77
C ARG A 36 1.50 6.02 -0.30
N MET A 37 0.97 5.78 -1.49
CA MET A 37 1.75 5.20 -2.60
C MET A 37 2.81 6.14 -3.16
N LYS A 38 2.60 7.47 -3.05
CA LYS A 38 3.54 8.51 -3.47
C LYS A 38 4.62 8.79 -2.44
N GLU A 39 4.37 8.53 -1.15
CA GLU A 39 5.37 8.65 -0.10
C GLU A 39 6.64 7.86 -0.45
N THR A 40 7.79 8.44 -0.13
CA THR A 40 9.11 7.85 -0.40
C THR A 40 9.81 7.45 0.88
N ILE A 41 10.52 6.32 0.83
CA ILE A 41 11.39 5.85 1.91
C ILE A 41 12.81 5.70 1.40
N LYS A 42 13.80 5.88 2.27
CA LYS A 42 15.19 5.64 1.93
C LYS A 42 15.44 4.13 1.89
N HIS A 43 15.67 3.58 0.70
CA HIS A 43 15.96 2.17 0.52
C HIS A 43 17.43 1.91 0.88
N ARG A 44 17.70 1.02 1.84
CA ARG A 44 19.06 0.74 2.33
C ARG A 44 19.97 0.20 1.24
N ASP A 45 19.53 -0.84 0.53
CA ASP A 45 20.38 -1.50 -0.49
C ASP A 45 20.62 -0.64 -1.74
N LEU A 46 19.62 0.13 -2.17
CA LEU A 46 19.73 0.99 -3.35
C LEU A 46 20.34 2.37 -3.04
N GLY A 47 20.49 2.75 -1.76
CA GLY A 47 21.06 4.02 -1.34
C GLY A 47 20.25 5.28 -1.71
N ARG A 48 19.03 5.13 -2.22
CA ARG A 48 18.19 6.24 -2.72
C ARG A 48 16.76 6.20 -2.17
N ASN A 49 16.04 7.31 -2.33
CA ASN A 49 14.64 7.38 -1.97
C ASN A 49 13.78 6.70 -3.03
N VAL A 50 12.87 5.85 -2.58
CA VAL A 50 12.01 5.02 -3.42
C VAL A 50 10.58 5.16 -2.92
N SER A 51 9.62 5.39 -3.82
CA SER A 51 8.21 5.44 -3.42
C SER A 51 7.67 4.06 -3.06
N TYR A 52 6.63 4.00 -2.22
CA TYR A 52 5.94 2.73 -1.95
C TYR A 52 5.44 2.05 -3.24
N ARG A 53 4.96 2.83 -4.21
CA ARG A 53 4.60 2.31 -5.54
C ARG A 53 5.79 1.65 -6.25
N HIS A 54 6.98 2.24 -6.16
CA HIS A 54 8.17 1.69 -6.80
C HIS A 54 8.71 0.46 -6.04
N LEU A 55 8.54 0.37 -4.71
CA LEU A 55 8.88 -0.84 -3.95
C LEU A 55 8.11 -2.07 -4.46
N ILE A 56 6.81 -1.93 -4.72
CA ILE A 56 5.98 -3.01 -5.30
C ILE A 56 6.59 -3.48 -6.62
N ARG A 57 7.04 -2.54 -7.46
CA ARG A 57 7.69 -2.86 -8.74
C ARG A 57 9.03 -3.58 -8.55
N LEU A 58 9.83 -3.20 -7.55
CA LEU A 58 11.06 -3.89 -7.20
C LEU A 58 10.80 -5.34 -6.77
N GLU A 59 9.73 -5.60 -6.01
CA GLU A 59 9.33 -6.97 -5.67
C GLU A 59 8.92 -7.78 -6.90
N CYS A 60 8.18 -7.19 -7.83
CA CYS A 60 7.89 -7.85 -9.10
C CYS A 60 9.18 -8.19 -9.86
N TYR A 61 10.20 -7.32 -9.85
CA TYR A 61 11.49 -7.64 -10.48
C TYR A 61 12.21 -8.79 -9.79
N LYS A 62 12.11 -8.94 -8.47
CA LYS A 62 12.66 -10.11 -7.77
C LYS A 62 11.95 -11.40 -8.18
N LEU A 63 10.62 -11.37 -8.29
CA LEU A 63 9.84 -12.52 -8.74
C LEU A 63 10.21 -12.92 -10.18
N VAL A 64 10.36 -11.95 -11.09
CA VAL A 64 10.78 -12.24 -12.46
C VAL A 64 12.16 -12.93 -12.48
N LYS A 65 13.14 -12.41 -11.72
CA LYS A 65 14.47 -13.02 -11.61
C LYS A 65 14.43 -14.44 -11.04
N HIS A 66 13.55 -14.69 -10.08
CA HIS A 66 13.35 -16.02 -9.52
C HIS A 66 12.78 -16.99 -10.54
N LEU A 67 11.78 -16.57 -11.30
CA LEU A 67 11.20 -17.40 -12.37
C LEU A 67 12.18 -17.67 -13.52
N MET A 68 13.16 -16.79 -13.73
CA MET A 68 14.24 -16.98 -14.70
C MET A 68 15.41 -17.81 -14.17
N ASN A 69 15.35 -18.32 -12.93
CA ASN A 69 16.45 -18.99 -12.23
C ASN A 69 17.73 -18.15 -12.09
N ASP A 70 17.65 -16.81 -12.19
CA ASP A 70 18.80 -15.91 -12.02
C ASP A 70 19.14 -15.70 -10.54
N LYS A 71 18.13 -15.54 -9.68
CA LYS A 71 18.29 -15.30 -8.25
C LYS A 71 17.09 -15.83 -7.47
N GLU A 72 17.31 -16.52 -6.36
CA GLU A 72 16.23 -16.92 -5.46
C GLU A 72 15.46 -15.70 -4.91
N TYR A 73 14.14 -15.85 -4.80
CA TYR A 73 13.27 -14.80 -4.31
C TYR A 73 13.40 -14.63 -2.79
N GLU A 74 13.71 -13.41 -2.36
CA GLU A 74 13.67 -13.00 -0.96
C GLU A 74 12.66 -11.87 -0.78
N ALA A 75 11.62 -12.15 0.01
CA ALA A 75 10.55 -11.20 0.29
C ALA A 75 11.09 -9.93 0.93
N PHE A 76 10.58 -8.77 0.49
CA PHE A 76 10.87 -7.50 1.13
C PHE A 76 10.53 -7.52 2.61
N LYS A 77 11.52 -7.17 3.44
CA LYS A 77 11.33 -6.89 4.86
C LYS A 77 11.63 -5.44 5.11
N ILE A 78 10.63 -4.78 5.67
CA ILE A 78 10.73 -3.37 6.02
C ILE A 78 11.40 -3.24 7.39
N TRP A 79 12.27 -2.26 7.54
CA TRP A 79 13.21 -2.13 8.67
C TRP A 79 12.68 -1.24 9.80
N TRP A 80 11.38 -1.23 10.04
CA TRP A 80 10.76 -0.47 11.12
C TRP A 80 9.96 -1.37 12.06
#